data_AF-A0A8W8J1H5-F1
#
_entry.id   AF-A0A8W8J1H5-F1
#
_cell.length_a   1.000
_cell.length_b   1.000
_cell.length_c   1.000
_cell.angle_alpha   90.00
_cell.angle_beta   90.00
_cell.angle_gamma   90.00
#
_symmetry.space_group_name_H-M   'P 1'
#
loop_
_entity.id
_entity.type
_entity.pdbx_description
1 polymer ?
#
loop_
_entity_poly.entity_id
_entity_poly.type
_entity_poly.pdbx_seq_one_letter_code
_entity_poly.pdbx_strand_id
1 'polypeptide(L)'
;MSPYILWIICVFFGQLSDALLCYRNGLPFCCSGYKKNETSGQCDKCVPGYAGPNCAYSCDYPTYGEDCLRECSCSVDLCDFSSGCKVTN
;
A
#
# COMPACT_ATOMS: atom_id res chain seq x y z
N MET A 1 10.22 9.83 -37.64
CA MET A 1 10.25 9.43 -36.21
C MET A 1 10.87 10.59 -35.45
N SER A 2 10.06 11.32 -34.70
CA SER A 2 10.43 12.64 -34.17
C SER A 2 11.20 12.50 -32.84
N PRO A 3 12.34 13.19 -32.63
CA PRO A 3 13.19 13.04 -31.45
C PRO A 3 12.48 13.43 -30.13
N TYR A 4 11.39 14.19 -30.23
CA TYR A 4 10.54 14.55 -29.09
C TYR A 4 9.84 13.34 -28.45
N ILE A 5 9.56 12.28 -29.22
CA ILE A 5 8.88 11.08 -28.70
C ILE A 5 9.81 10.31 -27.74
N LEU A 6 11.11 10.23 -28.06
CA LEU A 6 12.11 9.62 -27.18
C LEU A 6 12.24 10.39 -25.86
N TRP A 7 12.15 11.72 -25.92
CA TRP A 7 12.23 12.58 -24.75
C TRP A 7 11.02 12.39 -23.82
N ILE A 8 9.81 12.29 -24.38
CA ILE A 8 8.58 12.01 -23.62
C ILE A 8 8.66 10.64 -22.93
N ILE A 9 9.18 9.60 -23.61
CA ILE A 9 9.35 8.27 -23.02
C ILE A 9 10.34 8.32 -21.84
N CYS A 10 11.47 9.02 -21.96
CA CYS A 10 12.44 9.17 -20.88
C CYS A 10 11.87 9.91 -19.65
N VAL A 11 11.04 10.92 -19.87
CA VAL A 11 10.40 11.68 -18.78
C VAL A 11 9.27 10.88 -18.13
N PHE A 12 8.48 10.12 -18.90
CA PHE A 12 7.42 9.26 -18.36
C PHE A 12 7.96 8.10 -17.52
N PHE A 13 9.10 7.51 -17.89
CA PHE A 13 9.74 6.45 -17.09
C PHE A 13 10.45 6.99 -15.84
N GLY A 14 10.85 8.27 -15.82
CA GLY A 14 11.63 8.85 -14.72
C GLY A 14 10.82 9.38 -13.53
N GLN A 15 9.49 9.42 -13.60
CA GLN A 15 8.66 10.16 -12.64
C GLN A 15 7.83 9.29 -11.68
N LEU A 16 8.03 7.96 -11.67
CA LEU A 16 7.09 7.02 -11.03
C LEU A 16 7.51 6.44 -9.66
N SER A 17 8.64 6.83 -9.03
CA SER A 17 9.18 6.02 -7.91
C SER A 17 9.56 6.71 -6.59
N ASP A 18 9.22 7.99 -6.34
CA ASP A 18 9.74 8.68 -5.12
C ASP A 18 8.75 8.78 -3.94
N ALA A 19 7.51 8.29 -4.05
CA ALA A 19 6.51 8.38 -2.97
C ALA A 19 6.50 7.18 -2.00
N LEU A 20 7.40 6.23 -2.17
CA LEU A 20 7.36 4.91 -1.51
C LEU A 20 8.30 4.80 -0.31
N LEU A 21 9.32 5.67 -0.25
CA LEU A 21 10.35 5.68 0.77
C LEU A 21 10.17 6.86 1.71
N CYS A 22 10.23 6.57 2.99
CA CYS A 22 10.22 7.53 4.09
C CYS A 22 11.62 7.57 4.73
N TYR A 23 12.00 8.68 5.35
CA TYR A 23 13.29 8.82 6.04
C TYR A 23 13.09 9.03 7.54
N ARG A 24 13.77 8.24 8.37
CA ARG A 24 13.78 8.39 9.84
C ARG A 24 15.22 8.41 10.31
N ASN A 25 15.62 9.47 10.99
CA ASN A 25 17.01 9.68 11.44
C ASN A 25 18.06 9.52 10.33
N GLY A 26 17.73 9.94 9.10
CA GLY A 26 18.65 9.82 7.95
C GLY A 26 18.73 8.42 7.31
N LEU A 27 17.94 7.44 7.78
CA LEU A 27 17.84 6.11 7.18
C LEU A 27 16.57 5.99 6.32
N PRO A 28 16.67 5.56 5.04
CA PRO A 28 15.51 5.27 4.22
C PRO A 28 14.81 3.99 4.69
N PHE A 29 13.49 4.02 4.76
CA PHE A 29 12.63 2.88 5.06
C PHE A 29 11.34 2.96 4.24
N CYS A 30 10.61 1.85 4.13
CA CYS A 30 9.32 1.83 3.43
C CYS A 30 8.28 2.61 4.24
N CYS A 31 7.48 3.46 3.58
CA CYS A 31 6.42 4.19 4.25
C CYS A 31 5.35 3.25 4.85
N SER A 32 4.53 3.77 5.77
CA SER A 32 3.39 3.03 6.33
C SER A 32 2.49 2.50 5.21
N GLY A 33 2.10 1.23 5.31
CA GLY A 33 1.35 0.55 4.23
C GLY A 33 2.24 -0.17 3.22
N TYR A 34 3.56 -0.16 3.41
CA TYR A 34 4.50 -0.86 2.55
C TYR A 34 5.49 -1.71 3.35
N LYS A 35 5.92 -2.84 2.78
CA LYS A 35 6.96 -3.72 3.32
C LYS A 35 8.11 -3.88 2.35
N LYS A 36 9.33 -4.03 2.87
CA LYS A 36 10.48 -4.33 2.02
C LYS A 36 10.35 -5.76 1.48
N ASN A 37 10.44 -5.90 0.17
CA ASN A 37 10.54 -7.19 -0.49
C ASN A 37 11.98 -7.71 -0.37
N GLU A 38 12.15 -8.94 0.12
CA GLU A 38 13.46 -9.56 0.33
C GLU A 38 14.18 -9.89 -0.98
N THR A 39 13.44 -10.11 -2.07
CA THR A 39 13.99 -10.49 -3.38
C THR A 39 14.33 -9.27 -4.22
N SER A 40 13.40 -8.31 -4.36
CA SER A 40 13.60 -7.12 -5.21
C SER A 40 14.29 -5.97 -4.48
N GLY A 41 14.26 -5.95 -3.14
CA GLY A 41 14.73 -4.84 -2.32
C GLY A 41 13.83 -3.59 -2.40
N GLN A 42 12.74 -3.64 -3.17
CA GLN A 42 11.76 -2.58 -3.30
C GLN A 42 10.73 -2.64 -2.16
N CYS A 43 9.94 -1.59 -1.97
CA CYS A 43 8.86 -1.61 -1.01
C CYS A 43 7.55 -1.99 -1.72
N ASP A 44 6.97 -3.12 -1.35
CA ASP A 44 5.70 -3.57 -1.88
C ASP A 44 4.57 -3.11 -0.99
N LYS A 45 3.43 -2.74 -1.59
CA LYS A 45 2.24 -2.37 -0.84
C LYS A 45 1.75 -3.56 -0.01
N CYS A 46 1.26 -3.29 1.19
CA CYS A 46 0.62 -4.28 2.02
C CYS A 46 -0.62 -4.85 1.33
N VAL A 47 -0.88 -6.13 1.58
CA VAL A 47 -2.16 -6.74 1.18
C VAL A 47 -3.31 -6.02 1.88
N PRO A 48 -4.47 -5.86 1.23
CA PRO A 48 -5.62 -5.22 1.84
C PRO A 48 -5.96 -5.86 3.18
N GLY A 49 -6.19 -5.02 4.18
CA GLY A 49 -6.48 -5.44 5.54
C GLY A 49 -5.26 -5.59 6.45
N TYR A 50 -4.05 -5.33 5.95
CA TYR A 50 -2.84 -5.32 6.74
C TYR A 50 -2.11 -3.97 6.67
N ALA A 51 -1.52 -3.57 7.77
CA ALA A 51 -0.85 -2.29 7.96
C ALA A 51 0.34 -2.38 8.93
N GLY A 52 1.01 -1.25 9.11
CA GLY A 52 2.17 -1.08 9.99
C GLY A 52 3.47 -1.67 9.45
N PRO A 53 4.54 -1.71 10.27
CA PRO A 53 5.85 -2.19 9.86
C PRO A 53 5.78 -3.62 9.32
N ASN A 54 6.26 -3.80 8.09
CA ASN A 54 6.23 -5.08 7.38
C ASN A 54 4.84 -5.71 7.19
N CYS A 55 3.76 -4.90 7.24
CA CYS A 55 2.37 -5.38 7.15
C CYS A 55 2.01 -6.38 8.25
N ALA A 56 2.58 -6.23 9.45
CA ALA A 56 2.44 -7.19 10.54
C ALA A 56 1.09 -7.10 11.28
N TYR A 57 0.36 -6.00 11.14
CA TYR A 57 -0.89 -5.76 11.87
C TYR A 57 -2.07 -5.86 10.93
N SER A 58 -3.13 -6.56 11.33
CA SER A 58 -4.43 -6.48 10.64
C SER A 58 -5.13 -5.16 10.96
N CYS A 59 -6.06 -4.74 10.11
CA CYS A 59 -6.93 -3.61 10.43
C CYS A 59 -7.83 -3.94 11.62
N ASP A 60 -7.88 -3.01 12.58
CA ASP A 60 -8.78 -3.10 13.73
C ASP A 60 -10.20 -2.67 13.33
N TYR A 61 -11.21 -3.31 13.91
CA TYR A 61 -12.60 -2.88 13.73
C TYR A 61 -12.78 -1.42 14.19
N PRO A 62 -13.50 -0.55 13.44
CA PRO A 62 -14.34 -0.87 12.28
C PRO A 62 -13.63 -0.79 10.93
N THR A 63 -12.31 -0.69 10.89
CA THR A 63 -11.57 -0.43 9.64
C THR A 63 -11.23 -1.70 8.85
N TYR A 64 -11.12 -1.55 7.53
CA TYR A 64 -10.73 -2.62 6.62
C TYR A 64 -10.09 -2.10 5.33
N GLY A 65 -9.52 -3.01 4.54
CA GLY A 65 -9.07 -2.73 3.18
C GLY A 65 -7.67 -2.12 3.08
N GLU A 66 -7.39 -1.43 1.97
CA GLU A 66 -6.08 -0.81 1.79
C GLU A 66 -5.84 0.28 2.84
N ASP A 67 -4.70 0.20 3.52
CA ASP A 67 -4.26 1.13 4.56
C ASP A 67 -5.28 1.33 5.70
N CYS A 68 -6.23 0.39 5.86
CA CYS A 68 -7.32 0.48 6.82
C CYS A 68 -8.18 1.76 6.67
N LEU A 69 -8.32 2.29 5.46
CA LEU A 69 -9.04 3.54 5.21
C LEU A 69 -10.55 3.37 5.00
N ARG A 70 -11.04 2.14 4.87
CA ARG A 70 -12.48 1.86 4.73
C ARG A 70 -13.07 1.44 6.07
N GLU A 71 -14.35 1.71 6.30
CA GLU A 71 -15.06 1.32 7.52
C GLU A 71 -16.21 0.36 7.24
N CYS A 72 -16.31 -0.69 8.04
CA CYS A 72 -17.39 -1.65 8.04
C CYS A 72 -18.66 -1.04 8.63
N SER A 73 -19.78 -1.15 7.90
CA SER A 73 -21.11 -0.75 8.36
C SER A 73 -21.95 -1.95 8.84
N CYS A 74 -21.30 -2.95 9.44
CA CYS A 74 -21.89 -4.19 9.94
C CYS A 74 -21.35 -4.53 11.33
N SER A 75 -21.89 -5.58 11.97
CA SER A 75 -21.36 -6.11 13.22
C SER A 75 -19.91 -6.60 13.05
N VAL A 76 -19.16 -6.61 14.16
CA VAL A 76 -17.78 -7.09 14.20
C VAL A 76 -17.65 -8.52 13.65
N ASP A 77 -18.65 -9.37 13.88
CA ASP A 77 -18.66 -10.78 13.42
C ASP A 77 -18.76 -10.93 11.89
N LEU A 78 -19.31 -9.92 11.20
CA LEU A 78 -19.48 -9.91 9.75
C LEU A 78 -18.41 -9.05 9.04
N CYS A 79 -17.61 -8.31 9.79
CA CYS A 79 -16.57 -7.43 9.26
C CYS A 79 -15.26 -8.19 9.09
N ASP A 80 -14.88 -8.38 7.83
CA ASP A 80 -13.57 -8.90 7.47
C ASP A 80 -12.59 -7.72 7.31
N PHE A 81 -11.44 -7.78 7.99
CA PHE A 81 -10.42 -6.72 7.95
C PHE A 81 -9.87 -6.48 6.53
N SER A 82 -9.99 -7.43 5.60
CA SER A 82 -9.53 -7.29 4.21
C SER A 82 -10.65 -6.87 3.26
N SER A 83 -11.79 -7.55 3.32
CA SER A 83 -12.89 -7.40 2.35
C SER A 83 -14.05 -6.53 2.83
N GLY A 84 -14.14 -6.25 4.13
CA GLY A 84 -15.26 -5.52 4.73
C GLY A 84 -16.44 -6.43 5.09
N CYS A 85 -17.65 -5.91 4.99
CA CYS A 85 -18.86 -6.63 5.42
C CYS A 85 -19.19 -7.82 4.50
N LYS A 86 -19.21 -9.03 5.07
CA LYS A 86 -19.70 -10.24 4.39
C LYS A 86 -21.23 -10.20 4.38
N VAL A 87 -21.82 -10.07 3.19
CA VAL A 87 -23.27 -10.16 3.00
C VAL A 87 -23.65 -11.63 3.03
N THR A 88 -24.22 -12.10 4.13
CA THR A 88 -24.91 -13.40 4.17
C THR A 88 -26.27 -13.24 3.53
N ASN A 89 -26.50 -13.94 2.41
CA ASN A 89 -27.80 -14.08 1.75
C ASN A 89 -28.66 -15.08 2.54
#